data_AF-A0A7K3PCM8-F1
#
_entry.id   AF-A0A7K3PCM8-F1
#
_cell.length_a   1.000
_cell.length_b   1.000
_cell.length_c   1.000
_cell.angle_alpha   90.00
_cell.angle_beta   90.00
_cell.angle_gamma   90.00
#
_symmetry.space_group_name_H-M   'P 1'
#
loop_
_entity.id
_entity.type
_entity.pdbx_description
1 polymer ?
#
loop_
_entity_poly.entity_id
_entity_poly.type
_entity_poly.pdbx_seq_one_letter_code
_entity_poly.pdbx_strand_id
1 'polypeptide(L)'
;MPIIGPMQDSPGRDTRIALGLALTLRHDGHGSVADDLADPAGLTAWVTDHPGLVPDGEGFTADAAVLAAVRDVRAAARALFARA
;
A
#
# COMPACT_ATOMS: atom_id res chain seq x y z
N MET A 1 -23.45 2.25 -32.20
CA MET A 1 -23.50 1.37 -31.02
C MET A 1 -22.08 1.11 -30.56
N PRO A 2 -21.52 1.87 -29.60
CA PRO A 2 -20.23 1.54 -29.02
C PRO A 2 -20.42 0.45 -27.96
N ILE A 3 -19.59 -0.61 -28.02
CA ILE A 3 -19.63 -1.81 -27.16
C ILE A 3 -18.70 -1.64 -25.94
N ILE A 4 -18.24 -0.43 -25.64
CA ILE A 4 -17.41 -0.15 -24.48
C ILE A 4 -18.31 0.51 -23.44
N GLY A 5 -18.92 -0.33 -22.59
CA GLY A 5 -19.54 0.14 -21.34
C GLY A 5 -18.50 0.87 -20.49
N PRO A 6 -18.91 1.79 -19.59
CA PRO A 6 -17.96 2.53 -18.76
C PRO A 6 -17.04 1.53 -18.05
N MET A 7 -15.73 1.69 -18.26
CA MET A 7 -14.67 0.96 -17.57
C MET A 7 -15.06 0.90 -16.09
N GLN A 8 -15.39 -0.31 -15.64
CA GLN A 8 -15.94 -0.55 -14.31
C GLN A 8 -15.03 0.07 -13.25
N ASP A 9 -15.67 0.66 -12.23
CA ASP A 9 -15.11 1.39 -11.10
C ASP A 9 -13.60 1.22 -10.91
N SER A 10 -12.86 2.32 -11.06
CA SER A 10 -11.52 2.38 -10.47
C SER A 10 -11.64 1.95 -9.01
N PRO A 11 -10.83 0.98 -8.53
CA PRO A 11 -10.98 0.47 -7.18
C PRO A 11 -11.04 1.63 -6.20
N GLY A 12 -11.99 1.53 -5.27
CA GLY A 12 -12.19 2.50 -4.20
C GLY A 12 -10.84 2.82 -3.56
N ARG A 13 -10.71 4.06 -3.08
CA ARG A 13 -9.45 4.55 -2.51
C ARG A 13 -8.86 3.60 -1.47
N ASP A 14 -9.70 3.02 -0.63
CA ASP A 14 -9.30 2.08 0.42
C ASP A 14 -8.72 0.78 -0.14
N THR A 15 -9.28 0.27 -1.24
CA THR A 15 -8.72 -0.88 -1.98
C THR A 15 -7.34 -0.56 -2.52
N ARG A 16 -7.16 0.64 -3.09
CA ARG A 16 -5.85 1.09 -3.59
C ARG A 16 -4.82 1.24 -2.47
N ILE A 17 -5.22 1.72 -1.29
CA ILE A 17 -4.36 1.75 -0.10
C ILE A 17 -3.95 0.34 0.31
N ALA A 18 -4.92 -0.56 0.52
CA ALA A 18 -4.64 -1.92 0.97
C ALA A 18 -3.73 -2.69 0.00
N LEU A 19 -4.00 -2.56 -1.31
CA LEU A 19 -3.17 -3.17 -2.35
C LEU A 19 -1.77 -2.54 -2.39
N GLY A 20 -1.68 -1.20 -2.36
CA GLY A 20 -0.39 -0.49 -2.34
C GLY A 20 0.48 -0.91 -1.17
N LEU A 21 -0.09 -1.01 0.03
CA LEU A 21 0.60 -1.52 1.21
C LEU A 21 1.03 -2.97 1.03
N ALA A 22 0.19 -3.84 0.48
CA ALA A 22 0.53 -5.25 0.27
C ALA A 22 1.74 -5.43 -0.67
N LEU A 23 1.89 -4.54 -1.67
CA LEU A 23 2.94 -4.57 -2.69
C LEU A 23 4.30 -4.03 -2.21
N THR A 24 4.36 -3.38 -1.05
CA THR A 24 5.64 -2.91 -0.45
C THR A 24 6.58 -4.04 -0.02
N LEU A 25 6.08 -5.28 0.07
CA LEU A 25 6.89 -6.48 0.23
C LEU A 25 7.08 -7.12 -1.15
N ARG A 26 8.23 -6.82 -1.77
CA ARG A 26 8.60 -7.25 -3.12
C ARG A 26 9.47 -8.50 -3.06
N HIS A 27 9.17 -9.52 -3.85
CA HIS A 27 10.10 -10.62 -4.04
C HIS A 27 11.20 -10.18 -5.00
N ASP A 28 12.47 -10.29 -4.60
CA ASP A 28 13.61 -9.83 -5.41
C ASP A 28 14.12 -10.89 -6.39
N GLY A 29 13.46 -12.05 -6.46
CA GLY A 29 13.79 -13.15 -7.35
C GLY A 29 15.03 -13.97 -6.91
N HIS A 30 15.69 -13.61 -5.82
CA HIS A 30 16.82 -14.35 -5.23
C HIS A 30 16.43 -15.17 -3.99
N GLY A 31 15.13 -15.29 -3.72
CA GLY A 31 14.62 -15.94 -2.52
C GLY A 31 14.49 -15.00 -1.32
N SER A 32 14.87 -13.72 -1.46
CA SER A 32 14.66 -12.68 -0.46
C SER A 32 13.44 -11.82 -0.78
N VAL A 33 13.00 -11.08 0.23
CA VAL A 33 11.89 -10.14 0.15
C VAL A 33 12.42 -8.78 0.55
N ALA A 34 12.34 -7.82 -0.38
CA ALA A 34 12.60 -6.42 -0.10
C ALA A 34 11.35 -5.80 0.56
N ASP A 35 11.54 -5.12 1.70
CA ASP A 35 10.49 -4.40 2.41
C ASP A 35 10.72 -2.90 2.30
N ASP A 36 9.86 -2.21 1.54
CA ASP A 36 9.91 -0.75 1.40
C ASP A 36 9.52 -0.01 2.69
N LEU A 37 8.84 -0.69 3.61
CA LEU A 37 8.46 -0.17 4.93
C LEU A 37 9.37 -0.73 6.01
N ALA A 38 10.68 -0.81 5.77
CA ALA A 38 11.69 -1.30 6.72
C ALA A 38 11.82 -0.41 7.97
N ASP A 39 11.59 0.89 7.81
CA ASP A 39 11.73 1.92 8.84
C ASP A 39 10.71 3.07 8.63
N PRO A 40 10.59 4.02 9.58
CA PRO A 40 9.62 5.11 9.47
C PRO A 40 9.88 6.06 8.29
N ALA A 41 11.13 6.20 7.84
CA ALA A 41 11.44 7.01 6.66
C ALA A 41 10.88 6.37 5.39
N GLY A 42 10.94 5.04 5.29
CA GLY A 42 10.32 4.28 4.20
C GLY A 42 8.79 4.46 4.13
N LEU A 43 8.10 4.45 5.28
CA LEU A 43 6.66 4.74 5.32
C LEU A 43 6.35 6.20 4.98
N THR A 44 7.17 7.13 5.44
CA THR A 44 7.03 8.55 5.11
C THR A 44 7.14 8.76 3.59
N ALA A 45 8.21 8.23 2.98
CA ALA A 45 8.41 8.29 1.54
C ALA A 45 7.25 7.65 0.77
N TRP A 46 6.79 6.47 1.18
CA TRP A 46 5.65 5.81 0.53
C TRP A 46 4.39 6.68 0.56
N VAL A 47 4.05 7.33 1.68
CA VAL A 47 2.88 8.21 1.77
C VAL A 47 3.03 9.44 0.87
N THR A 48 4.20 10.07 0.86
CA THR A 48 4.48 11.26 0.04
C THR A 48 4.47 10.94 -1.46
N ASP A 49 4.95 9.78 -1.87
CA ASP A 49 4.99 9.33 -3.27
C ASP A 49 3.61 8.91 -3.83
N HIS A 50 2.59 8.82 -2.97
CA HIS A 50 1.22 8.44 -3.34
C HIS A 50 0.22 9.59 -3.08
N PRO A 51 0.37 10.75 -3.75
CA PRO A 51 -0.52 11.88 -3.55
C PRO A 51 -1.98 11.52 -3.90
N GLY A 52 -2.90 11.92 -3.04
CA GLY A 52 -4.32 11.60 -3.15
C GLY A 52 -4.71 10.19 -2.69
N LEU A 53 -3.74 9.31 -2.42
CA LEU A 53 -4.01 7.99 -1.83
C LEU A 53 -4.26 8.12 -0.34
N VAL A 54 -3.41 8.86 0.38
CA VAL A 54 -3.58 9.21 1.80
C VAL A 54 -3.94 10.71 1.90
N PRO A 55 -4.95 11.10 2.69
CA PRO A 55 -5.28 12.51 2.88
C PRO A 55 -4.11 13.22 3.56
N ASP A 56 -3.80 14.44 3.15
CA ASP A 56 -2.79 15.30 3.78
C ASP A 56 -1.36 14.67 3.84
N GLY A 57 -1.04 13.79 2.88
CA GLY A 57 0.22 13.06 2.85
C GLY A 57 1.50 13.90 2.69
N GLU A 58 1.39 15.16 2.23
CA GLU A 58 2.55 16.05 2.06
C GLU A 58 3.21 16.46 3.39
N GLY A 59 2.44 16.49 4.48
CA GLY A 59 2.95 16.79 5.83
C GLY A 59 3.14 15.55 6.71
N PHE A 60 2.92 14.36 6.15
CA PHE A 60 3.00 13.12 6.92
C PHE A 60 4.44 12.82 7.30
N THR A 61 4.67 12.45 8.56
CA THR A 61 5.94 11.90 9.05
C THR A 61 5.60 10.72 9.94
N ALA A 62 6.05 9.53 9.57
CA ALA A 62 5.82 8.35 10.38
C ALA A 62 6.78 8.31 11.57
N ASP A 63 6.25 7.87 12.70
CA ASP A 63 7.05 7.37 13.82
C ASP A 63 7.04 5.83 13.85
N ALA A 64 7.73 5.26 14.84
CA ALA A 64 7.80 3.82 14.99
C ALA A 64 6.44 3.17 15.33
N ALA A 65 5.55 3.89 16.03
CA ALA A 65 4.25 3.37 16.43
C ALA A 65 3.30 3.29 15.23
N VAL A 66 3.27 4.33 14.40
CA VAL A 66 2.52 4.36 13.14
C VAL A 66 3.04 3.29 12.18
N LEU A 67 4.37 3.14 12.07
CA LEU A 67 4.97 2.08 11.25
C LEU A 67 4.51 0.68 11.69
N ALA A 68 4.50 0.41 13.00
CA ALA A 68 4.04 -0.87 13.52
C ALA A 68 2.57 -1.14 13.15
N ALA A 69 1.69 -0.17 13.37
CA ALA A 69 0.28 -0.30 13.02
C ALA A 69 0.06 -0.55 11.51
N VAL A 70 0.77 0.16 10.64
CA VAL A 70 0.67 -0.04 9.19
C VAL A 70 1.18 -1.43 8.78
N ARG A 71 2.25 -1.93 9.41
CA ARG A 71 2.75 -3.29 9.18
C ARG A 71 1.75 -4.36 9.59
N ASP A 72 1.03 -4.17 10.69
CA ASP A 72 -0.02 -5.08 11.13
C ASP A 72 -1.19 -5.13 10.13
N VAL A 73 -1.64 -3.97 9.65
CA VAL A 73 -2.67 -3.87 8.59
C VAL A 73 -2.20 -4.56 7.31
N ARG A 74 -0.95 -4.33 6.89
CA ARG A 74 -0.35 -4.99 5.72
C ARG A 74 -0.33 -6.52 5.88
N ALA A 75 0.05 -7.02 7.05
CA ALA A 75 0.08 -8.45 7.33
C ALA A 75 -1.32 -9.07 7.24
N ALA A 76 -2.33 -8.41 7.86
CA ALA A 76 -3.71 -8.86 7.81
C ALA A 76 -4.28 -8.86 6.37
N ALA A 77 -4.03 -7.79 5.60
CA ALA A 77 -4.46 -7.68 4.20
C ALA A 77 -3.82 -8.77 3.33
N ARG A 78 -2.51 -8.98 3.44
CA ARG A 78 -1.80 -10.04 2.69
C ARG A 78 -2.29 -11.44 3.07
N ALA A 79 -2.56 -11.68 4.36
CA ALA A 79 -3.13 -12.94 4.81
C ALA A 79 -4.49 -13.17 4.15
N LEU A 80 -5.36 -12.17 4.10
CA LEU A 80 -6.66 -12.29 3.45
C LEU A 80 -6.54 -12.51 1.93
N PHE A 81 -5.70 -11.73 1.24
CA PHE A 81 -5.48 -11.87 -0.20
C PHE A 81 -4.93 -13.25 -0.59
N ALA A 82 -4.14 -13.89 0.28
CA ALA A 82 -3.65 -15.25 0.06
C ALA A 82 -4.74 -16.34 0.17
N ARG A 83 -6.01 -16.00 0.42
CA ARG A 83 -7.15 -16.93 0.44
C ARG A 83 -8.20 -16.61 -0.63
N ALA A 84 -8.07 -15.47 -1.30
CA ALA A 84 -8.98 -14.99 -2.33
C ALA A 84 -8.70 -15.64 -3.69
#